data_AF-A0AAV8ZJH5-F1
#
_entry.id   AF-A0AAV8ZJH5-F1
#
_cell.length_a   1.000
_cell.length_b   1.000
_cell.length_c   1.000
_cell.angle_alpha   90.00
_cell.angle_beta   90.00
_cell.angle_gamma   90.00
#
_symmetry.space_group_name_H-M   'P 1'
#
loop_
_entity.id
_entity.type
_entity.pdbx_description
1 polymer ?
#
loop_
_entity_poly.entity_id
_entity_poly.type
_entity_poly.pdbx_seq_one_letter_code
_entity_poly.pdbx_strand_id
1 'polypeptide(L)' 'MRTADGNYEVTLMTKATLSFTGEVIWKPPSIYKSSCEINVQYFPFDEQSCLMKFGSWTYNGLQVSVNTSINLN' A
#
# COMPACT_ATOMS: atom_id res chain seq x y z
N MET A 1 -3.21 -7.46 4.06
CA MET A 1 -2.63 -7.25 2.71
C MET A 1 -3.06 -8.37 1.79
N ARG A 2 -3.36 -8.08 0.51
CA ARG A 2 -3.55 -9.10 -0.54
C ARG A 2 -2.44 -8.92 -1.58
N THR A 3 -1.35 -9.66 -1.43
CA THR A 3 -0.26 -9.69 -2.41
C THR A 3 -0.30 -11.00 -3.21
N ALA A 4 0.17 -10.98 -4.44
CA ALA A 4 0.22 -12.13 -5.34
C ALA A 4 1.57 -12.87 -5.26
N ASP A 5 2.63 -12.20 -4.81
CA ASP A 5 4.02 -12.70 -4.87
C ASP A 5 4.63 -13.08 -3.51
N GLY A 6 3.88 -12.91 -2.43
CA GLY A 6 4.34 -13.15 -1.06
C GLY A 6 5.25 -12.05 -0.48
N ASN A 7 5.52 -10.96 -1.20
CA ASN A 7 6.30 -9.83 -0.69
C ASN A 7 5.37 -8.81 -0.03
N TYR A 8 5.56 -8.60 1.27
CA TYR A 8 4.76 -7.65 2.07
C TYR A 8 5.55 -6.41 2.48
N GLU A 9 6.89 -6.47 2.36
CA GLU A 9 7.80 -5.40 2.71
C GLU A 9 8.10 -4.49 1.53
N VAL A 10 8.61 -3.30 1.84
CA VAL A 10 9.07 -2.38 0.81
C VAL A 10 10.38 -2.91 0.22
N THR A 11 10.40 -3.07 -1.11
CA THR A 11 11.52 -3.69 -1.84
C THR A 11 12.83 -2.92 -1.68
N LEU A 12 12.78 -1.61 -1.44
CA LEU A 12 13.96 -0.75 -1.29
C LEU A 12 13.87 0.07 0.00
N MET A 13 14.74 -0.23 0.97
CA MET A 13 14.84 0.53 2.21
C MET A 13 15.58 1.85 1.96
N THR A 14 14.87 2.97 2.08
CA THR A 14 15.45 4.33 2.00
C THR A 14 15.47 5.00 3.37
N LYS A 15 16.34 6.00 3.52
CA LYS A 15 16.35 6.85 4.73
C LYS A 15 15.04 7.64 4.86
N ALA A 16 14.61 7.88 6.09
CA ALA A 16 13.51 8.80 6.42
C ALA A 16 14.05 10.22 6.63
N THR A 17 13.19 11.21 6.41
CA THR A 17 13.48 12.63 6.72
C THR A 17 12.89 12.96 8.08
N LEU A 18 13.69 13.59 8.95
CA LEU A 18 13.29 14.01 10.29
C LEU A 18 13.24 15.53 10.36
N SER A 19 12.09 16.07 10.79
CA SER A 19 11.92 17.48 11.13
C SER A 19 12.24 17.72 12.61
N PHE A 20 12.67 18.92 12.97
CA PHE A 20 12.96 19.29 14.36
C PHE A 20 11.73 19.22 15.28
N THR A 21 10.52 19.25 14.71
CA THR A 21 9.23 19.09 15.40
C THR A 21 8.95 17.64 15.84
N GLY A 22 9.79 16.68 15.43
CA GLY A 22 9.57 15.25 15.64
C GLY A 22 8.76 14.57 14.53
N GLU A 23 8.37 15.30 13.48
CA GLU A 23 7.73 14.72 12.31
C GLU A 23 8.72 13.87 11.51
N VAL A 24 8.32 12.62 11.21
CA VAL A 24 9.10 11.67 10.41
C VAL A 24 8.37 11.38 9.11
N ILE A 25 9.00 11.69 7.98
CA ILE A 25 8.48 11.40 6.64
C ILE A 25 9.31 10.29 6.01
N TRP A 26 8.64 9.17 5.69
CA TRP A 26 9.26 8.04 5.01
C TRP A 26 8.46 7.68 3.75
N LYS A 27 9.09 7.82 2.58
CA LYS A 27 8.49 7.59 1.26
C LYS A 27 9.39 6.68 0.40
N PRO A 28 9.48 5.39 0.73
CA PRO A 28 10.32 4.47 -0.03
C PRO A 28 9.67 4.11 -1.38
N PRO A 29 10.44 3.93 -2.46
CA PRO A 29 9.91 3.42 -3.71
C PRO A 29 9.54 1.94 -3.53
N SER A 30 8.38 1.54 -4.06
CA SER A 30 7.86 0.19 -3.89
C SER A 30 7.10 -0.27 -5.13
N ILE A 31 7.24 -1.56 -5.45
CA ILE A 31 6.46 -2.24 -6.49
C ILE A 31 5.59 -3.26 -5.77
N TYR A 32 4.29 -3.00 -5.69
CA TYR A 32 3.33 -3.92 -5.08
C TYR A 32 2.60 -4.73 -6.15
N LYS A 33 2.56 -6.05 -5.98
CA LYS A 33 1.82 -6.96 -6.87
C LYS A 33 0.60 -7.47 -6.12
N SER A 34 -0.56 -6.82 -6.28
CA SER A 34 -1.79 -7.27 -5.62
C SER A 34 -2.41 -8.49 -6.31
N SER A 35 -3.01 -9.38 -5.53
CA SER A 35 -3.92 -10.39 -6.05
C SER A 35 -5.30 -9.78 -6.28
N CYS A 36 -5.79 -9.83 -7.53
CA CYS A 36 -7.08 -9.28 -7.97
C CYS A 36 -7.88 -10.37 -8.69
N GLU A 37 -9.19 -10.41 -8.43
CA GLU A 37 -10.11 -11.31 -9.11
C GLU A 37 -10.55 -10.66 -10.43
N ILE A 38 -10.49 -11.43 -11.53
CA ILE A 38 -10.76 -10.93 -12.87
C ILE A 38 -12.09 -11.51 -13.37
N ASN A 39 -13.02 -10.64 -13.75
CA ASN A 39 -14.28 -11.05 -14.37
C ASN A 39 -14.18 -11.00 -15.90
N VAL A 40 -14.16 -12.16 -16.55
CA VAL A 40 -13.99 -12.30 -18.01
C VAL A 40 -15.31 -12.36 -18.80
N GLN A 41 -16.44 -12.02 -18.17
CA GLN A 41 -17.78 -12.13 -18.79
C GLN A 41 -17.94 -11.33 -20.09
N TYR A 42 -17.26 -10.18 -20.23
CA TYR A 42 -17.40 -9.26 -21.36
C TYR A 42 -16.10 -9.04 -22.14
N PHE A 43 -15.15 -9.97 -22.05
CA PHE A 43 -13.86 -9.85 -22.74
C PHE A 43 -14.03 -9.58 -24.25
N PRO A 44 -13.31 -8.61 -24.87
CA PRO A 44 -12.22 -7.79 -24.32
C PRO A 44 -12.65 -6.40 -23.77
N PHE A 45 -13.94 -6.18 -23.54
CA PHE A 45 -14.53 -4.90 -23.08
C PHE A 45 -14.95 -4.93 -21.60
N ASP A 46 -14.34 -5.81 -20.83
CA ASP A 46 -14.55 -5.97 -19.40
C ASP A 46 -13.93 -4.83 -18.59
N GLU A 47 -14.58 -4.47 -17.49
CA GLU A 47 -14.06 -3.52 -16.49
C GLU A 47 -13.56 -4.30 -15.27
N GLN A 48 -12.39 -3.91 -14.74
CA GLN A 48 -11.77 -4.58 -13.60
C GLN A 48 -11.59 -3.62 -12.41
N SER A 49 -12.07 -4.04 -11.25
CA SER A 49 -11.93 -3.31 -9.98
C SER A 49 -10.94 -4.03 -9.05
N CYS A 50 -9.70 -3.54 -9.00
CA CYS A 50 -8.65 -4.11 -8.17
C CYS A 50 -8.39 -3.30 -6.89
N LEU A 51 -8.44 -3.99 -5.75
CA LEU A 51 -8.31 -3.38 -4.43
C LEU A 51 -6.95 -3.69 -3.80
N MET A 52 -6.24 -2.64 -3.38
CA MET A 52 -5.05 -2.75 -2.54
C MET A 52 -5.41 -2.51 -1.07
N LYS A 53 -4.95 -3.40 -0.18
CA LYS A 53 -5.18 -3.30 1.27
C LYS A 53 -3.87 -3.09 2.01
N PHE A 54 -3.66 -1.89 2.53
CA PHE A 54 -2.53 -1.51 3.36
C PHE A 54 -2.89 -1.58 4.85
N GLY A 55 -1.90 -1.87 5.69
CA GLY A 55 -2.06 -1.94 7.14
C GLY A 55 -0.76 -2.38 7.82
N SER A 56 -0.67 -2.14 9.12
CA SER A 56 0.43 -2.64 9.94
C SER A 56 0.34 -4.17 10.07
N TRP A 57 1.47 -4.83 9.96
CA TRP A 57 1.57 -6.27 10.20
C TRP A 57 1.65 -6.60 11.69
N THR A 58 2.38 -5.79 12.44
CA THR A 58 2.75 -6.06 13.85
C THR A 58 1.86 -5.36 14.87
N TYR A 59 1.28 -4.21 14.51
CA TYR A 59 0.48 -3.38 15.41
C TYR A 59 -1.00 -3.46 15.06
N ASN A 60 -1.86 -3.39 16.07
CA ASN A 60 -3.31 -3.28 15.88
C ASN A 60 -3.76 -1.80 15.84
N GLY A 61 -5.04 -1.58 15.55
CA GLY A 61 -5.63 -0.24 15.41
C GLY A 61 -5.66 0.61 16.68
N LEU A 62 -5.46 0.03 17.86
CA LEU A 62 -5.35 0.76 19.13
C LEU A 62 -3.92 1.27 19.38
N GLN A 63 -2.93 0.63 18.75
CA GLN A 63 -1.51 0.97 18.89
C GLN A 63 -1.05 1.92 17.79
N VAL A 64 -1.51 1.68 16.55
CA VAL A 64 -1.15 2.48 15.38
C VAL A 64 -2.40 2.75 14.55
N SER A 65 -2.65 4.03 14.29
CA SER A 65 -3.70 4.48 13.38
C SER A 65 -3.09 4.77 12.01
N VAL A 66 -3.66 4.17 10.97
CA VAL A 66 -3.25 4.38 9.57
C VAL A 66 -4.28 5.27 8.90
N ASN A 67 -3.87 6.47 8.52
CA ASN A 67 -4.71 7.44 7.82
C ASN A 67 -4.25 7.59 6.37
N THR A 68 -5.20 7.67 5.45
CA THR A 68 -4.91 7.88 4.02
C THR A 68 -4.60 9.34 3.77
N SER A 69 -3.35 9.64 3.42
CA SER A 69 -2.92 10.96 2.95
C SER A 69 -2.86 10.95 1.42
N ILE A 70 -3.96 11.29 0.76
CA ILE A 70 -3.97 11.54 -0.68
C ILE A 70 -3.83 13.06 -0.85
N ASN A 71 -2.70 13.53 -1.35
CA ASN A 71 -2.59 14.88 -1.88
C ASN A 71 -3.24 14.84 -3.27
N LEU A 72 -4.56 15.07 -3.32
CA LEU A 72 -5.21 15.44 -4.56
C LEU A 72 -4.90 16.93 -4.75
N ASN A 73 -4.13 17.24 -5.79
CA ASN A 73 -4.12 18.60 -6.34
C ASN A 73 -5.54 18.98 -6.77
#